data_AF-A0A7V9L6J2-F1
#
_entry.id   AF-A0A7V9L6J2-F1
#
_cell.length_a   1.000
_cell.length_b   1.000
_cell.length_c   1.000
_cell.angle_alpha   90.00
_cell.angle_beta   90.00
_cell.angle_gamma   90.00
#
_symmetry.space_group_name_H-M   'P 1'
#
loop_
_entity.id
_entity.type
_entity.pdbx_description
1 polymer ?
#
loop_
_entity_poly.entity_id
_entity_poly.type
_entity_poly.pdbx_seq_one_letter_code
_entity_poly.pdbx_strand_id
1 'polypeptide(L)'
;PKVRAPARAPAMVVRGKQLFDSAELGCRVCHDGPTFSDNQKHKLTGTLAESDTPSLLGVAASAPYYHDGSAPTLESLLRDRGAVHGMSDLTKLTDAQVADLTAFLETL
;
A
#
# COMPACT_ATOMS: atom_id res chain seq x y z
N PRO A 1 30.29 -1.69 0.01
CA PRO A 1 29.11 -1.24 -0.79
C PRO A 1 28.01 -2.29 -0.73
N LYS A 2 26.96 -2.06 0.07
CA LYS A 2 25.78 -2.93 0.09
C LYS A 2 25.11 -2.82 -1.27
N VAL A 3 25.05 -3.93 -2.00
CA VAL A 3 24.39 -4.03 -3.30
C VAL A 3 23.00 -3.43 -3.16
N ARG A 4 22.74 -2.30 -3.83
CA ARG A 4 21.39 -1.76 -4.00
C ARG A 4 20.61 -2.93 -4.60
N ALA A 5 19.55 -3.39 -3.92
CA ALA A 5 18.58 -4.28 -4.54
C ALA A 5 18.29 -3.71 -5.94
N PRO A 6 18.25 -4.55 -7.00
CA PRO A 6 17.97 -4.03 -8.33
C PRO A 6 16.71 -3.17 -8.20
N ALA A 7 16.81 -1.89 -8.57
CA ALA A 7 15.63 -1.03 -8.66
C ALA A 7 14.55 -1.87 -9.35
N ARG A 8 13.44 -2.13 -8.64
CA ARG A 8 12.51 -3.19 -9.03
C ARG A 8 12.17 -3.04 -10.51
N ALA A 9 12.13 -4.15 -11.24
CA ALA A 9 12.08 -4.10 -12.70
C ALA A 9 10.89 -3.23 -13.16
N PRO A 10 11.02 -2.39 -14.20
CA PRO A 10 9.94 -1.51 -14.65
C PRO A 10 8.61 -2.24 -14.91
N ALA A 11 8.68 -3.50 -15.37
CA ALA A 11 7.51 -4.34 -15.57
C ALA A 11 6.74 -4.63 -14.26
N MET A 12 7.43 -4.74 -13.12
CA MET A 12 6.79 -4.91 -11.80
C MET A 12 6.00 -3.66 -11.42
N VAL A 13 6.58 -2.48 -11.62
CA VAL A 13 5.92 -1.19 -11.35
C VAL A 13 4.63 -1.05 -12.17
N VAL A 14 4.69 -1.41 -13.46
CA VAL A 14 3.51 -1.37 -14.34
C VAL A 14 2.42 -2.32 -13.84
N ARG A 15 2.75 -3.57 -13.50
CA ARG A 15 1.78 -4.53 -12.96
C ARG A 15 1.24 -4.11 -11.60
N GLY A 16 2.10 -3.57 -10.73
CA GLY A 16 1.73 -3.02 -9.43
C GLY A 16 0.72 -1.89 -9.55
N LYS A 17 0.95 -0.97 -10.49
CA LYS A 17 0.01 0.11 -10.80
C LYS A 17 -1.33 -0.45 -11.29
N GLN A 18 -1.34 -1.46 -12.15
CA GLN A 18 -2.58 -2.09 -12.62
C GLN A 18 -3.37 -2.74 -11.48
N LEU A 19 -2.69 -3.39 -10.54
CA LEU A 19 -3.32 -3.94 -9.33
C LEU A 19 -3.90 -2.82 -8.45
N PHE A 20 -3.12 -1.76 -8.20
CA PHE A 20 -3.57 -0.61 -7.43
C PHE A 20 -4.78 0.08 -8.05
N ASP A 21 -4.82 0.19 -9.37
CA ASP A 21 -5.93 0.78 -10.13
C ASP A 21 -7.14 -0.16 -10.28
N SER A 22 -7.04 -1.43 -9.87
CA SER A 22 -8.11 -2.40 -10.05
C SER A 22 -9.29 -2.15 -9.12
N ALA A 23 -10.51 -2.31 -9.65
CA ALA A 23 -11.73 -2.26 -8.85
C ALA A 23 -11.82 -3.44 -7.84
N GLU A 24 -11.13 -4.55 -8.12
CA GLU A 24 -11.09 -5.71 -7.24
C GLU A 24 -10.36 -5.41 -5.93
N LEU A 25 -9.19 -4.74 -5.99
CA LEU A 25 -8.48 -4.31 -4.79
C LEU A 25 -9.00 -2.98 -4.25
N GLY A 26 -9.57 -2.13 -5.09
CA GLY A 26 -10.24 -0.91 -4.66
C GLY A 26 -9.33 0.13 -4.00
N CYS A 27 -7.99 0.06 -4.16
CA CYS A 27 -7.07 0.98 -3.47
C CYS A 27 -7.37 2.46 -3.78
N ARG A 28 -7.73 2.75 -5.04
CA ARG A 28 -8.13 4.08 -5.51
C ARG A 28 -9.46 4.59 -4.97
N VAL A 29 -10.24 3.78 -4.24
CA VAL A 29 -11.48 4.28 -3.63
C VAL A 29 -11.17 5.39 -2.63
N CYS A 30 -10.05 5.27 -1.91
CA CYS A 30 -9.56 6.30 -1.00
C CYS A 30 -8.25 6.93 -1.50
N HIS A 31 -7.33 6.14 -2.05
CA HIS A 31 -6.02 6.63 -2.48
C HIS A 31 -6.02 7.08 -3.95
N ASP A 32 -6.74 8.17 -4.23
CA ASP A 32 -6.90 8.73 -5.57
C ASP A 32 -6.23 10.11 -5.75
N GLY A 33 -6.23 10.61 -6.99
CA GLY A 33 -5.80 11.96 -7.30
C GLY A 33 -4.28 12.15 -7.27
N PRO A 34 -3.80 13.41 -7.30
CA PRO A 34 -2.39 13.73 -7.46
C PRO A 34 -1.52 13.36 -6.25
N THR A 35 -2.13 13.20 -5.07
CA THR A 35 -1.45 12.82 -3.83
C THR A 35 -1.76 11.39 -3.38
N PHE A 36 -2.52 10.62 -4.17
CA PHE A 36 -2.98 9.29 -3.79
C PHE A 36 -3.69 9.29 -2.43
N SER A 37 -4.58 10.26 -2.25
CA SER A 37 -5.41 10.45 -1.06
C SER A 37 -6.58 11.34 -1.42
N ASP A 38 -7.75 10.98 -0.93
CA ASP A 38 -8.97 11.79 -0.99
C ASP A 38 -9.05 12.85 0.13
N ASN A 39 -8.09 12.86 1.06
CA ASN A 39 -8.06 13.68 2.26
C ASN A 39 -9.32 13.56 3.14
N GLN A 40 -9.96 12.38 3.12
CA GLN A 40 -11.13 12.09 3.94
C GLN A 40 -10.79 11.11 5.08
N LYS A 41 -11.76 10.98 5.98
CA LYS A 41 -11.75 10.01 7.07
C LYS A 41 -12.64 8.83 6.71
N HIS A 42 -12.13 7.62 6.95
CA HIS A 42 -12.86 6.39 6.67
C HIS A 42 -12.90 5.50 7.91
N LYS A 43 -14.05 4.86 8.10
CA LYS A 43 -14.18 3.81 9.09
C LYS A 43 -13.55 2.54 8.57
N LEU A 44 -12.46 2.13 9.23
CA LEU A 44 -11.72 0.91 8.93
C LEU A 44 -11.87 -0.10 10.06
N THR A 45 -11.47 -1.35 9.81
CA THR A 45 -11.44 -2.37 10.86
C THR A 45 -10.35 -2.01 11.87
N GLY A 46 -10.69 -2.02 13.17
CA GLY A 46 -9.77 -1.68 14.24
C GLY A 46 -10.44 -0.99 15.42
N THR A 47 -9.63 -0.32 16.24
CA THR A 47 -10.07 0.37 17.46
C THR A 47 -10.38 1.85 17.26
N LEU A 48 -9.90 2.45 16.16
CA LEU A 48 -10.18 3.84 15.81
C LEU A 48 -11.60 3.97 15.23
N ALA A 49 -12.29 5.05 15.59
CA ALA A 49 -13.61 5.34 15.03
C ALA A 49 -13.52 5.62 13.52
N GLU A 50 -12.52 6.40 13.12
CA GLU A 50 -12.18 6.72 11.74
C GLU A 50 -10.66 6.92 11.61
N SER A 51 -10.12 6.68 10.42
CA SER A 51 -8.71 6.95 10.05
C SER A 51 -8.66 7.90 8.87
N ASP A 52 -7.76 8.88 8.91
CA ASP A 52 -7.46 9.70 7.75
C ASP A 52 -6.81 8.84 6.65
N THR A 53 -7.12 9.09 5.39
CA THR A 53 -6.40 8.50 4.25
C THR A 53 -5.10 9.29 4.01
N PRO A 54 -3.92 8.77 4.38
CA PRO A 54 -2.68 9.50 4.18
C PRO A 54 -2.32 9.58 2.69
N SER A 55 -1.60 10.63 2.31
CA SER A 55 -0.92 10.69 1.01
C SER A 55 0.06 9.52 0.87
N LEU A 56 0.07 8.86 -0.29
CA LEU A 56 1.07 7.82 -0.58
C LEU A 56 2.33 8.36 -1.24
N LEU A 57 2.41 9.65 -1.54
CA LEU A 57 3.65 10.25 -2.03
C LEU A 57 4.78 10.10 -1.00
N GLY A 58 5.91 9.52 -1.42
CA GLY A 58 7.05 9.22 -0.57
C GLY A 58 6.80 8.12 0.47
N VAL A 59 5.73 7.32 0.34
CA VAL A 59 5.34 6.31 1.34
C VAL A 59 6.48 5.34 1.68
N ALA A 60 7.32 4.98 0.71
CA ALA A 60 8.43 4.05 0.95
C ALA A 60 9.48 4.55 1.96
N ALA A 61 9.50 5.85 2.26
CA ALA A 61 10.41 6.46 3.24
C ALA A 61 9.78 6.67 4.63
N SER A 62 8.52 6.25 4.85
CA SER A 62 7.76 6.57 6.06
C SER A 62 7.59 5.40 7.03
N ALA A 63 8.32 4.30 6.85
CA ALA A 63 8.25 3.17 7.78
C ALA A 63 8.58 3.61 9.23
N PRO A 64 7.95 3.02 10.26
CA PRO A 64 6.93 1.98 10.19
C PRO A 64 5.53 2.52 9.80
N TYR A 65 4.70 1.64 9.26
CA TYR A 65 3.38 1.95 8.72
C TYR A 65 2.24 1.66 9.70
N TYR A 66 1.05 2.17 9.37
CA TYR A 66 -0.15 2.29 10.22
C TYR A 66 0.01 3.25 11.40
N HIS A 67 -1.12 3.66 11.98
CA HIS A 67 -1.16 4.60 13.10
C HIS A 67 -0.50 4.06 14.38
N ASP A 68 -0.39 2.73 14.50
CA ASP A 68 0.22 2.03 15.62
C ASP A 68 1.66 1.54 15.32
N GLY A 69 2.16 1.78 14.11
CA GLY A 69 3.49 1.32 13.68
C GLY A 69 3.61 -0.20 13.53
N SER A 70 2.50 -0.94 13.43
CA SER A 70 2.49 -2.40 13.46
C SER A 70 3.09 -3.10 12.21
N ALA A 71 3.36 -2.36 11.13
CA ALA A 71 3.97 -2.88 9.91
C ALA A 71 5.35 -2.22 9.66
N PRO A 72 6.46 -2.96 9.77
CA PRO A 72 7.80 -2.40 9.58
C PRO A 72 8.22 -2.24 8.11
N THR A 73 7.52 -2.88 7.17
CA THR A 73 7.82 -2.84 5.73
C THR A 73 6.55 -2.74 4.88
N LEU A 74 6.69 -2.33 3.61
CA LEU A 74 5.56 -2.27 2.67
C LEU A 74 4.97 -3.66 2.40
N GLU A 75 5.80 -4.71 2.37
CA GLU A 75 5.32 -6.08 2.26
C GLU A 75 4.45 -6.48 3.47
N SER A 76 4.85 -6.12 4.69
CA SER A 76 4.06 -6.40 5.90
C SER A 76 2.77 -5.57 5.94
N LEU A 77 2.82 -4.34 5.41
CA LEU A 77 1.62 -3.51 5.20
C LEU A 77 0.61 -4.25 4.32
N LEU A 78 1.04 -4.77 3.16
CA LEU A 78 0.18 -5.40 2.16
C LEU A 78 -0.29 -6.81 2.53
N ARG A 79 0.37 -7.51 3.45
CA ARG A 79 -0.01 -8.88 3.86
C ARG A 79 -0.64 -8.95 5.22
N ASP A 80 0.20 -8.85 6.26
CA ASP A 80 -0.15 -9.28 7.61
C ASP A 80 -1.15 -8.34 8.26
N ARG A 81 -1.08 -7.06 7.90
CA ARG A 81 -1.84 -5.98 8.54
C ARG A 81 -2.91 -5.38 7.64
N GLY A 82 -2.79 -5.51 6.31
CA GLY A 82 -3.80 -5.02 5.37
C GLY A 82 -5.16 -5.72 5.55
N ALA A 83 -5.13 -7.02 5.84
CA ALA A 83 -6.32 -7.79 6.20
C ALA A 83 -6.90 -7.41 7.58
N VAL A 84 -6.05 -7.00 8.52
CA VAL A 84 -6.46 -6.64 9.90
C VAL A 84 -7.12 -5.27 9.94
N HIS A 85 -6.60 -4.31 9.17
CA HIS A 85 -7.16 -2.96 9.10
C HIS A 85 -8.31 -2.83 8.10
N GLY A 86 -8.63 -3.89 7.35
CA GLY A 86 -9.82 -3.94 6.49
C GLY A 86 -9.83 -2.90 5.37
N MET A 87 -8.66 -2.51 4.86
CA MET A 87 -8.55 -1.55 3.75
C MET A 87 -9.00 -2.16 2.42
N SER A 88 -8.76 -3.45 2.25
CA SER A 88 -9.15 -4.27 1.10
C SER A 88 -8.97 -5.76 1.45
N ASP A 89 -9.53 -6.67 0.65
CA ASP A 89 -9.28 -8.11 0.78
C ASP A 89 -7.92 -8.48 0.16
N LEU A 90 -6.85 -8.13 0.88
CA LEU A 90 -5.47 -8.41 0.44
C LEU A 90 -5.06 -9.87 0.68
N THR A 91 -5.91 -10.69 1.32
CA THR A 91 -5.61 -12.10 1.63
C THR A 91 -5.47 -12.96 0.37
N LYS A 92 -6.00 -12.49 -0.76
CA LYS A 92 -5.97 -13.16 -2.06
C LYS A 92 -4.73 -12.83 -2.90
N LEU A 93 -3.89 -11.88 -2.46
CA LEU A 93 -2.71 -11.51 -3.21
C LEU A 93 -1.64 -12.59 -3.14
N THR A 94 -1.14 -13.01 -4.31
CA THR A 94 0.03 -13.88 -4.42
C THR A 94 1.31 -13.13 -4.06
N ASP A 95 2.39 -13.87 -3.80
CA ASP A 95 3.69 -13.29 -3.50
C ASP A 95 4.19 -12.32 -4.59
N ALA A 96 3.96 -12.68 -5.85
CA ALA A 96 4.34 -11.86 -7.00
C ALA A 96 3.52 -10.57 -7.07
N GLN A 97 2.21 -10.62 -6.80
CA GLN A 97 1.35 -9.43 -6.80
C GLN A 97 1.72 -8.48 -5.66
N VAL A 98 2.06 -8.99 -4.47
CA VAL A 98 2.59 -8.16 -3.38
C VAL A 98 3.90 -7.51 -3.81
N ALA A 99 4.81 -8.26 -4.43
CA ALA A 99 6.08 -7.70 -4.89
C ALA A 99 5.90 -6.62 -5.97
N ASP A 100 4.93 -6.78 -6.87
CA ASP A 100 4.57 -5.81 -7.89
C ASP A 100 3.95 -4.54 -7.27
N LEU A 101 2.99 -4.69 -6.35
CA LEU A 101 2.39 -3.56 -5.62
C LEU A 101 3.42 -2.78 -4.82
N THR A 102 4.29 -3.46 -4.07
CA THR A 102 5.38 -2.80 -3.36
C THR A 102 6.29 -2.05 -4.34
N ALA A 103 6.57 -2.61 -5.52
CA ALA A 103 7.35 -1.92 -6.54
C ALA A 103 6.73 -0.62 -6.98
N PHE A 104 5.42 -0.60 -7.18
CA PHE A 104 4.70 0.61 -7.52
C PHE A 104 4.73 1.64 -6.38
N LEU A 105 4.45 1.23 -5.14
CA LEU A 105 4.46 2.11 -3.97
C LEU A 105 5.85 2.73 -3.70
N GLU A 106 6.93 2.02 -4.03
CA GLU A 106 8.31 2.56 -3.97
C GLU A 106 8.59 3.68 -4.99
N THR A 107 7.74 3.87 -5.99
CA THR A 107 7.87 4.94 -6.99
C THR A 107 7.07 6.21 -6.69
N LEU A 108 6.21 6.16 -5.68
CA LEU A 108 5.37 7.29 -5.25
C LEU A 108 6.14 8.22 -4.32
#